data_AF-A0A3E3IIK5-F1
#
_entry.id   AF-A0A3E3IIK5-F1
#
_cell.length_a   1.000
_cell.length_b   1.000
_cell.length_c   1.000
_cell.angle_alpha   90.00
_cell.angle_beta   90.00
_cell.angle_gamma   90.00
#
_symmetry.space_group_name_H-M   'P 1'
#
loop_
_entity.id
_entity.type
_entity.pdbx_description
1 polymer ?
#
loop_
_entity_poly.entity_id
_entity_poly.type
_entity_poly.pdbx_seq_one_letter_code
_entity_poly.pdbx_strand_id
1 'polypeptide(L)'
;MNFIDKAFRNNLHGDGFLQAMAGIYSEREVRQVLNRYPQFVKDVILIIDYDTAIQMEGLGAVIYGGLEKELPKILQALDNCGAGYEADVLRKAKAMGQEKFEQEYAGLYSKLAINNDYDGFWDLVRNYIDISLQA
;
A
#
# COMPACT_ATOMS: atom_id res chain seq x y z
N MET A 1 -21.26 11.36 3.95
CA MET A 1 -21.04 10.03 3.37
C MET A 1 -19.86 10.14 2.45
N ASN A 2 -18.73 9.56 2.84
CA ASN A 2 -17.47 9.67 2.11
C ASN A 2 -17.35 8.59 1.02
N PHE A 3 -16.23 8.58 0.30
CA PHE A 3 -15.93 7.57 -0.74
C PHE A 3 -15.97 6.12 -0.23
N ILE A 4 -15.57 5.86 1.02
CA ILE A 4 -15.58 4.52 1.62
C ILE A 4 -17.02 4.05 1.84
N ASP A 5 -17.85 4.90 2.45
CA ASP A 5 -19.25 4.60 2.66
C ASP A 5 -19.99 4.34 1.33
N LYS A 6 -19.65 5.10 0.28
CA LYS A 6 -20.20 4.92 -1.08
C LYS A 6 -19.77 3.58 -1.67
N ALA A 7 -18.51 3.19 -1.51
CA ALA A 7 -17.99 1.92 -2.01
C ALA A 7 -18.73 0.73 -1.38
N PHE A 8 -18.93 0.75 -0.06
CA PHE A 8 -19.73 -0.27 0.63
C PHE A 8 -21.20 -0.26 0.18
N ARG A 9 -21.84 0.92 0.11
CA ARG A 9 -23.25 1.02 -0.30
C ARG A 9 -23.48 0.48 -1.72
N ASN A 10 -22.53 0.70 -2.61
CA ASN A 10 -22.62 0.28 -4.00
C ASN A 10 -22.14 -1.16 -4.24
N ASN A 11 -21.78 -1.90 -3.17
CA ASN A 11 -21.19 -3.23 -3.24
C ASN A 11 -20.04 -3.29 -4.26
N LEU A 12 -19.10 -2.33 -4.17
CA LEU A 12 -17.90 -2.36 -5.00
C LEU A 12 -16.97 -3.47 -4.54
N HIS A 13 -16.29 -4.09 -5.51
CA HIS A 13 -15.37 -5.22 -5.35
C HIS A 13 -14.12 -4.99 -6.20
N GLY A 14 -13.07 -5.76 -5.95
CA GLY A 14 -11.80 -5.76 -6.68
C GLY A 14 -11.34 -4.36 -7.07
N ASP A 15 -11.20 -4.13 -8.38
CA ASP A 15 -10.74 -2.87 -8.95
C ASP A 15 -11.67 -1.67 -8.66
N GLY A 16 -12.99 -1.87 -8.66
CA GLY A 16 -13.93 -0.79 -8.37
C GLY A 16 -13.80 -0.27 -6.94
N PHE A 17 -13.60 -1.17 -5.97
CA PHE A 17 -13.35 -0.77 -4.59
C PHE A 17 -11.97 -0.12 -4.44
N LEU A 18 -10.95 -0.71 -5.07
CA LEU A 18 -9.58 -0.18 -5.07
C LEU A 18 -9.53 1.25 -5.61
N GLN A 19 -10.13 1.51 -6.78
CA GLN A 19 -10.21 2.85 -7.38
C GLN A 19 -10.95 3.84 -6.48
N ALA A 20 -12.02 3.41 -5.80
CA ALA A 20 -12.72 4.27 -4.86
C ALA A 20 -11.81 4.73 -3.71
N MET A 21 -10.88 3.88 -3.25
CA MET A 21 -9.98 4.21 -2.14
C MET A 21 -8.99 5.34 -2.46
N ALA A 22 -8.66 5.54 -3.74
CA ALA A 22 -7.87 6.69 -4.20
C ALA A 22 -8.58 8.04 -3.90
N GLY A 23 -9.88 8.03 -3.61
CA GLY A 23 -10.63 9.18 -3.13
C GLY A 23 -10.06 9.83 -1.86
N ILE A 24 -9.20 9.14 -1.11
CA ILE A 24 -8.49 9.68 0.07
C ILE A 24 -7.65 10.93 -0.23
N TYR A 25 -7.20 11.11 -1.47
CA TYR A 25 -6.46 12.31 -1.87
C TYR A 25 -7.35 13.53 -2.08
N SER A 26 -8.63 13.32 -2.39
CA SER A 26 -9.64 14.37 -2.56
C SER A 26 -10.42 14.66 -1.28
N GLU A 27 -10.71 13.65 -0.46
CA GLU A 27 -11.44 13.75 0.82
C GLU A 27 -10.48 13.47 2.01
N ARG A 28 -9.45 14.31 2.18
CA ARG A 28 -8.33 14.07 3.13
C ARG A 28 -8.77 13.97 4.59
N GLU A 29 -9.86 14.63 4.96
CA GLU A 29 -10.47 14.58 6.29
C GLU A 29 -10.87 13.16 6.71
N VAL A 30 -11.10 12.27 5.74
CA VAL A 30 -11.46 10.86 5.99
C VAL A 30 -10.34 10.11 6.73
N ARG A 31 -9.07 10.54 6.59
CA ARG A 31 -7.94 9.96 7.35
C ARG A 31 -8.17 9.99 8.86
N GLN A 32 -8.89 10.99 9.37
CA GLN A 32 -9.18 11.15 10.81
C GLN A 32 -10.19 10.13 11.34
N VAL A 33 -10.96 9.51 10.45
CA VAL A 33 -12.04 8.56 10.80
C VAL A 33 -11.80 7.16 10.25
N LEU A 34 -10.61 6.89 9.68
CA LEU A 34 -10.25 5.58 9.13
C LEU A 34 -10.36 4.46 10.17
N ASN A 35 -10.17 4.77 11.46
CA ASN A 35 -10.32 3.83 12.57
C ASN A 35 -11.73 3.23 12.70
N ARG A 36 -12.75 3.84 12.08
CA ARG A 36 -14.14 3.35 12.07
C ARG A 36 -14.41 2.28 11.02
N TYR A 37 -13.50 2.10 10.06
CA TYR A 37 -13.63 1.11 8.99
C TYR A 37 -12.85 -0.18 9.30
N PRO A 38 -13.24 -1.31 8.68
CA PRO A 38 -12.48 -2.56 8.77
C PRO A 38 -11.00 -2.38 8.40
N GLN A 39 -10.14 -3.24 8.95
CA GLN A 39 -8.69 -3.11 8.79
C GLN A 39 -8.26 -3.13 7.32
N PHE A 40 -8.84 -4.00 6.49
CA PHE A 40 -8.48 -4.10 5.07
C PHE A 40 -8.64 -2.78 4.30
N VAL A 41 -9.58 -1.91 4.69
CA VAL A 41 -9.76 -0.58 4.08
C VAL A 41 -8.54 0.30 4.32
N LYS A 42 -7.99 0.26 5.53
CA LYS A 42 -6.78 1.01 5.89
C LYS A 42 -5.57 0.45 5.17
N ASP A 43 -5.47 -0.87 5.10
CA ASP A 43 -4.38 -1.57 4.42
C ASP A 43 -4.34 -1.17 2.92
N VAL A 44 -5.49 -1.18 2.24
CA VAL A 44 -5.59 -0.76 0.83
C VAL A 44 -5.14 0.69 0.65
N ILE A 45 -5.57 1.61 1.52
CA ILE A 45 -5.15 3.03 1.44
C ILE A 45 -3.65 3.17 1.68
N LEU A 46 -3.07 2.43 2.63
CA LEU A 46 -1.62 2.43 2.87
C LEU A 46 -0.84 1.89 1.68
N ILE A 47 -1.36 0.87 1.00
CA ILE A 47 -0.75 0.32 -0.22
C ILE A 47 -0.83 1.33 -1.38
N ILE A 48 -1.92 2.08 -1.51
CA ILE A 48 -2.02 3.20 -2.48
C ILE A 48 -1.02 4.32 -2.14
N ASP A 49 -0.87 4.68 -0.87
CA ASP A 49 0.13 5.66 -0.44
C ASP A 49 1.56 5.17 -0.74
N TYR A 50 1.83 3.89 -0.51
CA TYR A 50 3.09 3.24 -0.85
C TYR A 50 3.37 3.30 -2.35
N ASP A 51 2.44 2.87 -3.19
CA ASP A 51 2.54 2.96 -4.65
C ASP A 51 2.86 4.37 -5.11
N THR A 52 2.05 5.33 -4.64
CA THR A 52 2.20 6.74 -5.00
C THR A 52 3.60 7.26 -4.64
N ALA A 53 4.11 6.95 -3.44
CA ALA A 53 5.45 7.35 -3.03
C ALA A 53 6.55 6.71 -3.88
N ILE A 54 6.43 5.41 -4.20
CA ILE A 54 7.38 4.71 -5.07
C ILE A 54 7.41 5.35 -6.46
N GLN A 55 6.25 5.61 -7.07
CA GLN A 55 6.18 6.17 -8.41
C GLN A 55 6.65 7.64 -8.48
N MET A 56 6.42 8.42 -7.44
CA MET A 56 6.75 9.85 -7.43
C MET A 56 8.19 10.14 -7.00
N GLU A 57 8.66 9.47 -5.95
CA GLU A 57 9.90 9.80 -5.25
C GLU A 57 10.86 8.60 -5.10
N GLY A 58 10.42 7.41 -5.51
CA GLY A 58 11.20 6.20 -5.45
C GLY A 58 11.25 5.57 -4.04
N LEU A 59 12.01 4.48 -3.93
CA LEU A 59 12.13 3.69 -2.70
C LEU A 59 12.72 4.48 -1.52
N GLY A 60 13.47 5.55 -1.80
CA GLY A 60 14.02 6.44 -0.77
C GLY A 60 12.93 7.08 0.09
N ALA A 61 11.82 7.49 -0.53
CA ALA A 61 10.69 8.11 0.17
C ALA A 61 10.02 7.15 1.17
N VAL A 62 10.09 5.85 0.91
CA VAL A 62 9.50 4.81 1.76
C VAL A 62 10.41 4.44 2.94
N ILE A 63 11.72 4.30 2.70
CA ILE A 63 12.64 3.76 3.72
C ILE A 63 13.18 4.86 4.66
N TYR A 64 13.48 6.05 4.11
CA TYR A 64 14.14 7.16 4.83
C TYR A 64 13.48 8.53 4.57
N GLY A 65 12.32 8.56 3.91
CA GLY A 65 11.62 9.79 3.55
C GLY A 65 10.21 9.90 4.12
N GLY A 66 9.29 10.46 3.33
CA GLY A 66 7.95 10.84 3.77
C GLY A 66 7.11 9.71 4.40
N LEU A 67 7.36 8.45 4.04
CA LEU A 67 6.63 7.29 4.58
C LEU A 67 7.42 6.47 5.60
N GLU A 68 8.62 6.90 6.01
CA GLU A 68 9.46 6.13 6.96
C GLU A 68 8.69 5.78 8.25
N LYS A 69 7.92 6.73 8.78
CA LYS A 69 7.14 6.52 10.02
C LYS A 69 5.96 5.55 9.84
N GLU A 70 5.44 5.46 8.62
CA GLU A 70 4.33 4.59 8.27
C GLU A 70 4.80 3.21 7.78
N LEU A 71 6.11 3.03 7.54
CA LEU A 71 6.70 1.78 7.06
C LEU A 71 6.23 0.54 7.84
N PRO A 72 6.18 0.52 9.19
CA PRO A 72 5.68 -0.67 9.91
C PRO A 72 4.24 -1.04 9.53
N LYS A 73 3.38 -0.05 9.27
CA LYS A 73 1.99 -0.29 8.86
C LYS A 73 1.90 -0.71 7.40
N ILE A 74 2.74 -0.13 6.53
CA ILE A 74 2.85 -0.53 5.12
C ILE A 74 3.28 -2.00 5.03
N LEU A 75 4.32 -2.40 5.79
CA LEU A 75 4.77 -3.79 5.86
C LEU A 75 3.64 -4.74 6.29
N GLN A 76 2.88 -4.37 7.32
CA GLN A 76 1.75 -5.17 7.78
C GLN A 76 0.64 -5.26 6.71
N ALA A 77 0.33 -4.16 6.02
CA ALA A 77 -0.66 -4.14 4.96
C ALA A 77 -0.24 -5.04 3.78
N LEU A 78 1.04 -5.00 3.40
CA LEU A 78 1.62 -5.87 2.37
C LEU A 78 1.57 -7.35 2.78
N ASP A 79 1.89 -7.69 4.03
CA ASP A 79 1.73 -9.07 4.52
C ASP A 79 0.27 -9.51 4.47
N ASN A 80 -0.66 -8.65 4.93
CA ASN A 80 -2.09 -8.96 5.00
C ASN A 80 -2.68 -9.24 3.61
N CYS A 81 -2.25 -8.51 2.58
CA CYS A 81 -2.73 -8.71 1.22
C CYS A 81 -1.99 -9.83 0.45
N GLY A 82 -1.01 -10.49 1.08
CA GLY A 82 -0.24 -11.58 0.47
C GLY A 82 1.00 -11.12 -0.31
N ALA A 83 1.32 -9.83 -0.32
CA ALA A 83 2.54 -9.27 -0.90
C ALA A 83 3.76 -9.41 0.03
N GLY A 84 3.94 -10.57 0.65
CA GLY A 84 4.98 -10.81 1.65
C GLY A 84 6.42 -10.64 1.10
N TYR A 85 6.65 -11.00 -0.16
CA TYR A 85 7.95 -10.78 -0.79
C TYR A 85 8.29 -9.28 -0.92
N GLU A 86 7.29 -8.45 -1.26
CA GLU A 86 7.43 -6.99 -1.30
C GLU A 86 7.84 -6.47 0.09
N ALA A 87 7.13 -6.91 1.13
CA ALA A 87 7.40 -6.54 2.52
C ALA A 87 8.82 -6.96 2.95
N ASP A 88 9.28 -8.14 2.54
CA ASP A 88 10.63 -8.63 2.86
C ASP A 88 11.74 -7.78 2.22
N VAL A 89 11.55 -7.32 0.98
CA VAL A 89 12.48 -6.39 0.34
C VAL A 89 12.57 -5.09 1.13
N LEU A 90 11.42 -4.53 1.54
CA LEU A 90 11.37 -3.29 2.33
C LEU A 90 11.99 -3.46 3.73
N ARG A 91 11.75 -4.59 4.41
CA ARG A 91 12.40 -4.93 5.69
C ARG A 91 13.91 -4.98 5.54
N LYS A 92 14.40 -5.66 4.49
CA LYS A 92 15.83 -5.76 4.20
C LYS A 92 16.43 -4.37 3.92
N ALA A 93 15.74 -3.54 3.13
CA ALA A 93 16.14 -2.18 2.83
C ALA A 93 16.25 -1.31 4.09
N LYS A 94 15.31 -1.44 5.04
CA LYS A 94 15.36 -0.69 6.30
C LYS A 94 16.47 -1.15 7.23
N ALA A 95 16.74 -2.45 7.28
CA ALA A 95 17.72 -3.04 8.20
C ALA A 95 19.18 -2.75 7.84
N MET A 96 19.49 -2.42 6.59
CA MET A 96 20.88 -2.31 6.11
C MET A 96 21.57 -0.97 6.39
N GLY A 97 20.86 0.04 6.91
CA GLY A 97 21.40 1.37 7.13
C GLY A 97 21.50 2.20 5.83
N GLN A 98 21.55 3.52 5.97
CA GLN A 98 21.36 4.44 4.84
C GLN A 98 22.44 4.32 3.76
N GLU A 99 23.71 4.27 4.15
CA GLU A 99 24.83 4.19 3.19
C GLU A 99 24.73 2.93 2.32
N LYS A 100 24.46 1.77 2.94
CA LYS A 100 24.32 0.50 2.21
C LYS A 100 23.03 0.46 1.38
N PHE A 101 21.95 1.07 1.88
CA PHE A 101 20.72 1.24 1.12
C PHE A 101 20.94 2.02 -0.18
N GLU A 102 21.68 3.13 -0.13
CA GLU A 102 22.00 3.92 -1.33
C GLU A 102 22.84 3.11 -2.33
N GLN A 103 23.77 2.29 -1.84
CA GLN A 103 24.57 1.38 -2.69
C GLN A 103 23.74 0.25 -3.32
N GLU A 104 22.81 -0.35 -2.58
CA GLU A 104 21.95 -1.45 -3.06
C GLU A 104 20.66 -0.95 -3.75
N TYR A 105 20.43 0.36 -3.84
CA TYR A 105 19.16 0.97 -4.24
C TYR A 105 18.57 0.37 -5.51
N ALA A 106 19.33 0.36 -6.62
CA ALA A 106 18.84 -0.15 -7.90
C ALA A 106 18.49 -1.64 -7.85
N GLY A 107 19.25 -2.43 -7.07
CA GLY A 107 19.02 -3.85 -6.88
C GLY A 107 17.82 -4.17 -5.98
N LEU A 108 17.49 -3.28 -5.05
CA LEU A 108 16.26 -3.36 -4.23
C LEU A 108 15.05 -2.92 -5.05
N TYR A 109 15.16 -1.77 -5.72
CA TYR A 109 14.09 -1.17 -6.53
C TYR A 109 13.60 -2.12 -7.63
N SER A 110 14.52 -2.80 -8.32
CA SER A 110 14.21 -3.76 -9.39
C SER A 110 13.58 -5.07 -8.90
N LYS A 111 13.61 -5.35 -7.59
CA LYS A 111 12.96 -6.54 -7.01
C LYS A 111 11.52 -6.31 -6.63
N LEU A 112 11.11 -5.06 -6.45
CA LEU A 112 9.75 -4.74 -6.04
C LEU A 112 8.77 -5.12 -7.15
N ALA A 113 7.76 -5.92 -6.81
CA ALA A 113 6.70 -6.33 -7.71
C ALA A 113 5.98 -5.11 -8.28
N ILE A 114 5.80 -4.06 -7.48
CA ILE A 114 5.20 -2.80 -7.92
C ILE A 114 5.97 -2.10 -9.06
N ASN A 115 7.22 -2.50 -9.33
CA ASN A 115 8.03 -1.97 -10.43
C ASN A 115 8.19 -2.92 -11.61
N ASN A 116 8.12 -4.25 -11.40
CA ASN A 116 8.46 -5.24 -12.43
C ASN A 116 7.33 -6.23 -12.76
N ASP A 117 6.28 -6.29 -11.93
CA ASP A 117 5.08 -7.11 -12.06
C ASP A 117 3.88 -6.35 -11.45
N TYR A 118 3.62 -5.16 -12.01
CA TYR A 118 2.64 -4.22 -11.47
C TYR A 118 1.23 -4.82 -11.43
N ASP A 119 0.84 -5.53 -12.49
CA ASP A 119 -0.48 -6.18 -12.56
C ASP A 119 -0.59 -7.30 -11.51
N GLY A 120 0.45 -8.14 -11.38
CA GLY A 120 0.49 -9.21 -10.37
C GLY A 120 0.45 -8.68 -8.94
N PHE A 121 1.14 -7.57 -8.67
CA PHE A 121 1.06 -6.87 -7.37
C PHE A 121 -0.37 -6.44 -7.05
N TRP A 122 -1.07 -5.78 -7.99
CA TRP A 122 -2.42 -5.31 -7.75
C TRP A 122 -3.47 -6.43 -7.73
N ASP A 123 -3.23 -7.55 -8.41
CA ASP A 123 -4.07 -8.75 -8.30
C ASP A 123 -4.13 -9.29 -6.87
N LEU A 124 -3.01 -9.26 -6.13
CA LEU A 124 -3.00 -9.62 -4.70
C LEU A 124 -3.92 -8.72 -3.87
N VAL A 125 -3.84 -7.40 -4.10
CA VAL A 125 -4.67 -6.41 -3.40
C VAL A 125 -6.15 -6.56 -3.73
N ARG A 126 -6.49 -6.79 -5.01
CA ARG A 126 -7.89 -7.03 -5.44
C ARG A 126 -8.45 -8.30 -4.80
N ASN A 127 -7.68 -9.38 -4.78
CA ASN A 127 -8.09 -10.62 -4.11
C ASN A 127 -8.29 -10.41 -2.61
N TYR A 128 -7.41 -9.66 -1.95
CA TYR A 128 -7.55 -9.32 -0.54
C TYR A 128 -8.83 -8.53 -0.24
N ILE A 129 -9.18 -7.56 -1.09
CA ILE A 129 -10.45 -6.83 -1.02
C ILE A 129 -11.63 -7.80 -1.13
N ASP A 130 -11.65 -8.65 -2.15
CA ASP A 130 -12.79 -9.54 -2.42
C ASP A 130 -13.01 -10.56 -1.31
N ILE A 131 -11.94 -11.13 -0.75
CA ILE A 131 -12.00 -12.03 0.40
C ILE A 131 -12.52 -11.28 1.64
N SER A 132 -12.03 -10.07 1.88
CA SER A 132 -12.41 -9.29 3.06
C SER A 132 -13.85 -8.80 3.04
N LEU A 133 -14.43 -8.61 1.86
CA LEU A 133 -15.84 -8.23 1.69
C LEU A 133 -16.82 -9.41 1.80
N GLN A 134 -16.31 -10.65 1.75
CA GLN A 134 -17.11 -11.87 1.93
C GLN A 134 -17.13 -12.39 3.38
N ALA A 135 -16.27 -11.83 4.24
CA ALA A 135 -16.10 -12.22 5.65
C ALA A 135 -17.06 -11.47 6.59
#